data_AF-A0A8T2HXR2-F1
#
_entry.id   AF-A0A8T2HXR2-F1
#
_cell.length_a   1.000
_cell.length_b   1.000
_cell.length_c   1.000
_cell.angle_alpha   90.00
_cell.angle_beta   90.00
_cell.angle_gamma   90.00
#
_symmetry.space_group_name_H-M   'P 1'
#
loop_
_entity.id
_entity.type
_entity.pdbx_description
1 polymer ?
#
loop_
_entity_poly.entity_id
_entity_poly.type
_entity_poly.pdbx_seq_one_letter_code
_entity_poly.pdbx_strand_id
1 'polypeptide(L)'
;MYSALKFRASYVEIKIPSSIHKGTAKYQKNGAYRSSSSTAPVEILERDMFAISLRAIAEQRPSVEILIARYIGVIADVQYADLDDGHVEGRCQRYREAPAKVKAALADLCQQKPQCILHLGDIINGGKTEEATKNEFELIATIFDKHLVEANIPAVYVIGNHCLEVGRATLMNRLKIPEPGYFTRQLPHDWRLVVLDTTEISGQSDYPSDSWQYKEALEYERAHPLSEKEPQMSPWNGGLSKKQMGWLKNELRTAEAAGEKVIVACHHQFGFGAARETHLAWNWKEIQSMCVESPSFCLVLAGHDHIGGYAEISPLGKKYAVTVQGLVEAPTDSNAYAMLKVFDDRIEIEGKGTVTSRKLSL
;
A
#
# COMPACT_ATOMS: atom_id res chain seq x y z
N MET A 1 -0.47 -34.73 32.40
CA MET A 1 0.52 -34.27 31.40
C MET A 1 -0.06 -33.06 30.70
N TYR A 2 0.45 -31.86 31.00
CA TYR A 2 0.57 -30.71 30.09
C TYR A 2 1.44 -29.67 30.84
N SER A 3 2.67 -29.47 30.35
CA SER A 3 3.66 -28.57 30.91
C SER A 3 3.44 -27.15 30.40
N ALA A 4 3.29 -26.18 31.30
CA ALA A 4 3.33 -24.76 30.97
C ALA A 4 4.79 -24.32 30.73
N LEU A 5 5.07 -23.81 29.52
CA LEU A 5 6.33 -23.13 29.19
C LEU A 5 6.39 -21.79 29.94
N LYS A 6 7.48 -21.58 30.68
CA LYS A 6 7.87 -20.30 31.28
C LYS A 6 8.61 -19.46 30.23
N PHE A 7 8.11 -18.26 29.92
CA PHE A 7 8.90 -17.22 29.26
C PHE A 7 9.75 -16.49 30.32
N ARG A 8 11.08 -16.45 30.12
CA ARG A 8 12.00 -15.58 30.87
C ARG A 8 12.11 -14.25 30.13
N ALA A 9 11.78 -13.15 30.83
CA ALA A 9 12.12 -11.81 30.39
C ALA A 9 13.57 -11.49 30.76
N SER A 10 14.38 -11.07 29.79
CA SER A 10 15.75 -10.59 30.01
C SER A 10 15.70 -9.10 30.35
N TYR A 11 16.12 -8.73 31.57
CA TYR A 11 16.26 -7.33 31.98
C TYR A 11 17.61 -6.77 31.50
N VAL A 12 17.58 -5.61 30.86
CA VAL A 12 18.77 -4.80 30.59
C VAL A 12 19.00 -3.88 31.79
N GLU A 13 20.09 -4.07 32.51
CA GLU A 13 20.48 -3.28 33.67
C GLU A 13 21.12 -1.96 33.20
N ILE A 14 20.43 -0.83 33.38
CA ILE A 14 20.99 0.50 33.14
C ILE A 14 21.56 1.03 34.46
N LYS A 15 22.89 1.09 34.58
CA LYS A 15 23.57 1.72 35.72
C LYS A 15 23.47 3.25 35.62
N ILE A 16 22.83 3.88 36.60
CA ILE A 16 22.81 5.34 36.77
C ILE A 16 24.00 5.74 37.66
N PRO A 17 24.85 6.72 37.29
CA PRO A 17 25.97 7.17 38.12
C PRO A 17 25.49 7.85 39.42
N SER A 18 26.11 7.46 40.54
CA SER A 18 25.87 8.02 41.87
C SER A 18 26.62 9.35 42.07
N SER A 19 26.05 10.46 41.63
CA SER A 19 26.46 11.79 42.09
C SER A 19 25.41 12.86 41.81
N ILE A 20 24.38 12.94 42.64
CA ILE A 20 23.61 14.18 42.82
C ILE A 20 23.51 14.44 44.33
N HIS A 21 24.05 15.60 44.72
CA HIS A 21 24.16 16.08 46.08
C HIS A 21 22.81 16.17 46.81
N LYS A 22 22.83 15.86 48.11
CA LYS A 22 21.76 16.15 49.07
C LYS A 22 21.56 17.68 49.17
N GLY A 23 20.57 18.21 48.45
CA GLY A 23 20.03 19.55 48.66
C GLY A 23 18.71 19.46 49.42
N THR A 24 18.70 19.89 50.68
CA THR A 24 17.49 20.03 51.50
C THR A 24 16.65 21.22 51.03
N ALA A 25 15.50 20.98 50.41
CA ALA A 25 14.51 22.02 50.18
C ALA A 25 13.62 22.18 51.44
N LYS A 26 13.74 23.33 52.13
CA LYS A 26 12.80 23.76 53.17
C LYS A 26 11.57 24.37 52.51
N TYR A 27 10.40 23.79 52.74
CA TYR A 27 9.11 24.40 52.40
C TYR A 27 8.50 24.99 53.67
N GLN A 28 8.22 26.30 53.65
CA GLN A 28 7.54 27.01 54.74
C GLN A 28 6.10 27.26 54.30
N LYS A 29 5.12 26.66 55.01
CA LYS A 29 3.70 27.01 54.86
C LYS A 29 3.06 27.09 56.25
N ASN A 30 2.41 28.21 56.50
CA ASN A 30 1.80 28.62 57.76
C ASN A 30 0.81 27.61 58.34
N GLY A 31 0.85 27.44 59.67
CA GLY A 31 -0.34 27.27 60.50
C GLY A 31 -0.80 25.84 60.81
N ALA A 32 -0.74 25.52 62.12
CA ALA A 32 -1.42 24.45 62.85
C ALA A 32 -0.87 23.01 62.76
N TYR A 33 -0.27 22.59 63.88
CA TYR A 33 -0.04 21.19 64.25
C TYR A 33 -1.38 20.46 64.45
N ARG A 34 -1.56 19.33 63.75
CA ARG A 34 -2.37 18.20 64.23
C ARG A 34 -1.65 16.90 63.91
N SER A 35 -1.48 16.09 64.95
CA SER A 35 -0.98 14.72 64.88
C SER A 35 -2.08 13.80 64.33
N SER A 36 -1.80 13.06 63.27
CA SER A 36 -2.43 11.75 63.06
C SER A 36 -1.51 10.85 62.24
N SER A 37 -1.26 9.68 62.81
CA SER A 37 -0.64 8.52 62.17
C SER A 37 -1.46 8.08 60.96
N SER A 38 -0.81 7.98 59.80
CA SER A 38 -1.37 7.30 58.64
C SER A 38 -0.23 6.80 57.76
N THR A 39 -0.01 5.50 57.79
CA THR A 39 0.83 4.74 56.87
C THR A 39 0.16 4.76 55.50
N ALA A 40 0.61 5.63 54.60
CA ALA A 40 0.28 5.53 53.18
C ALA A 40 1.36 4.70 52.46
N PRO A 41 1.00 3.79 51.54
CA PRO A 41 1.95 2.88 50.90
C PRO A 41 2.90 3.61 49.96
N VAL A 42 4.10 3.05 49.81
CA VAL A 42 5.20 3.50 48.95
C VAL A 42 4.84 3.53 47.44
N GLU A 43 3.63 3.11 47.05
CA GLU A 43 3.15 3.07 45.64
C GLU A 43 2.81 4.45 45.03
N ILE A 44 2.64 5.51 45.82
CA ILE A 44 2.29 6.84 45.29
C ILE A 44 3.53 7.62 44.82
N LEU A 45 4.72 7.32 45.37
CA LEU A 45 5.96 8.02 45.02
C LEU A 45 6.60 7.55 43.70
N GLU A 46 6.35 6.30 43.27
CA GLU A 46 6.90 5.79 41.99
C GLU A 46 6.15 6.32 40.76
N ARG A 47 4.81 6.47 40.86
CA ARG A 47 4.00 7.04 39.77
C ARG A 47 4.33 8.50 39.50
N ASP A 48 4.55 9.28 40.57
CA ASP A 48 4.91 10.69 40.44
C ASP A 48 6.37 10.85 39.94
N MET A 49 7.30 9.99 40.34
CA MET A 49 8.66 10.00 39.79
C MET A 49 8.73 9.57 38.31
N PHE A 50 7.89 8.64 37.86
CA PHE A 50 7.79 8.25 36.46
C PHE A 50 7.14 9.36 35.60
N ALA A 51 6.10 10.01 36.13
CA ALA A 51 5.44 11.14 35.48
C ALA A 51 6.33 12.39 35.40
N ILE A 52 7.13 12.66 36.44
CA ILE A 52 8.11 13.76 36.46
C ILE A 52 9.28 13.46 35.51
N SER A 53 9.72 12.20 35.41
CA SER A 53 10.78 11.81 34.46
C SER A 53 10.34 11.94 33.00
N LEU A 54 9.07 11.62 32.68
CA LEU A 54 8.52 11.83 31.34
C LEU A 54 8.34 13.32 31.00
N ARG A 55 7.92 14.15 31.97
CA ARG A 55 7.81 15.61 31.77
C ARG A 55 9.17 16.29 31.61
N ALA A 56 10.19 15.86 32.37
CA ALA A 56 11.55 16.37 32.22
C ALA A 56 12.20 15.97 30.88
N ILE A 57 11.81 14.83 30.29
CA ILE A 57 12.23 14.43 28.93
C ILE A 57 11.48 15.24 27.85
N ALA A 58 10.23 15.65 28.11
CA ALA A 58 9.42 16.45 27.20
C ALA A 58 9.84 17.93 27.12
N GLU A 59 10.39 18.50 28.20
CA GLU A 59 10.67 19.93 28.28
C GLU A 59 12.09 20.35 27.84
N GLN A 60 12.98 19.41 27.50
CA GLN A 60 14.38 19.72 27.11
C GLN A 60 14.89 19.05 25.82
N ARG A 61 14.02 18.53 24.95
CA ARG A 61 14.43 18.07 23.62
C ARG A 61 13.89 19.03 22.57
N PRO A 62 14.68 19.42 21.53
CA PRO A 62 14.05 19.85 20.29
C PRO A 62 13.05 18.75 19.91
N SER A 63 11.85 19.12 19.49
CA SER A 63 10.73 18.24 19.16
C SER A 63 11.17 17.10 18.22
N VAL A 64 11.68 16.01 18.79
CA VAL A 64 11.86 14.74 18.08
C VAL A 64 10.53 14.04 18.27
N GLU A 65 9.54 14.51 17.53
CA GLU A 65 8.43 13.65 17.13
C GLU A 65 9.09 12.43 16.48
N ILE A 66 9.02 11.28 17.14
CA ILE A 66 9.42 10.04 16.50
C ILE A 66 8.32 9.77 15.47
N LEU A 67 8.45 10.40 14.31
CA LEU A 67 7.71 10.14 13.09
C LEU A 67 8.06 8.71 12.69
N ILE A 68 7.33 7.73 13.23
CA ILE A 68 7.58 6.35 12.86
C ILE A 68 7.01 6.18 11.45
N ALA A 69 7.87 6.27 10.44
CA ALA A 69 7.51 6.03 9.05
C ALA A 69 7.05 4.58 8.85
N ARG A 70 6.03 4.35 8.02
CA ARG A 70 5.54 3.00 7.67
C ARG A 70 5.91 2.73 6.24
N TYR A 71 6.61 1.63 6.04
CA TYR A 71 7.26 1.30 4.79
C TYR A 71 6.41 0.29 4.02
N ILE A 72 6.00 0.63 2.81
CA ILE A 72 5.38 -0.30 1.84
C ILE A 72 6.27 -0.29 0.61
N GLY A 73 6.82 -1.45 0.24
CA GLY A 73 7.52 -1.57 -1.04
C GLY A 73 6.49 -1.64 -2.16
N VAL A 74 6.71 -0.95 -3.27
CA VAL A 74 5.76 -0.85 -4.39
C VAL A 74 6.45 -1.21 -5.69
N ILE A 75 5.85 -2.13 -6.45
CA ILE A 75 6.29 -2.56 -7.79
C ILE A 75 5.04 -2.59 -8.69
N ALA A 76 5.18 -2.22 -9.96
CA ALA A 76 4.10 -2.26 -10.95
C ALA A 76 4.59 -2.84 -12.28
N ASP A 77 3.70 -3.53 -12.99
CA ASP A 77 3.87 -3.94 -14.39
C ASP A 77 5.21 -4.65 -14.64
N VAL A 78 5.44 -5.75 -13.92
CA VAL A 78 6.62 -6.62 -14.12
C VAL A 78 6.58 -7.22 -15.52
N GLN A 79 5.39 -7.63 -15.96
CA GLN A 79 5.08 -8.10 -17.30
C GLN A 79 6.13 -9.05 -17.90
N TYR A 80 6.60 -10.05 -17.15
CA TYR A 80 7.52 -11.04 -17.70
C TYR A 80 6.87 -11.86 -18.82
N ALA A 81 7.64 -12.12 -19.88
CA ALA A 81 7.41 -13.17 -20.88
C ALA A 81 8.74 -13.55 -21.55
N ASP A 82 8.86 -14.78 -22.05
CA ASP A 82 10.01 -15.21 -22.88
C ASP A 82 9.82 -14.79 -24.35
N LEU A 83 9.72 -13.47 -24.54
CA LEU A 83 9.53 -12.82 -25.83
C LEU A 83 10.69 -11.86 -26.13
N ASP A 84 10.89 -11.55 -27.40
CA ASP A 84 11.74 -10.42 -27.79
C ASP A 84 11.12 -9.11 -27.30
N ASP A 85 11.95 -8.08 -27.13
CA ASP A 85 11.51 -6.80 -26.61
C ASP A 85 10.33 -6.21 -27.41
N GLY A 86 9.26 -5.89 -26.69
CA GLY A 86 8.10 -5.19 -27.24
C GLY A 86 8.41 -3.71 -27.50
N HIS A 87 7.67 -3.09 -28.41
CA HIS A 87 7.81 -1.66 -28.71
C HIS A 87 6.43 -1.01 -28.82
N VAL A 88 6.09 -0.15 -27.85
CA VAL A 88 4.80 0.54 -27.77
C VAL A 88 5.05 2.04 -27.72
N GLU A 89 4.54 2.78 -28.71
CA GLU A 89 4.65 4.25 -28.77
C GLU A 89 6.10 4.77 -28.60
N GLY A 90 7.07 4.06 -29.17
CA GLY A 90 8.50 4.41 -29.08
C GLY A 90 9.19 4.00 -27.78
N ARG A 91 8.49 3.34 -26.86
CA ARG A 91 9.04 2.79 -25.61
C ARG A 91 9.29 1.29 -25.78
N CYS A 92 10.39 0.80 -25.21
CA CYS A 92 10.79 -0.60 -25.28
C CYS A 92 10.34 -1.35 -24.00
N GLN A 93 9.60 -2.44 -24.19
CA GLN A 93 9.16 -3.37 -23.15
C GLN A 93 10.13 -4.55 -23.08
N ARG A 94 10.94 -4.61 -22.02
CA ARG A 94 12.06 -5.55 -21.84
C ARG A 94 11.62 -6.78 -21.07
N TYR A 95 10.78 -7.60 -21.69
CA TYR A 95 10.15 -8.75 -21.05
C TYR A 95 11.17 -9.68 -20.37
N ARG A 96 12.24 -10.10 -21.08
CA ARG A 96 13.24 -11.04 -20.56
C ARG A 96 14.12 -10.49 -19.43
N GLU A 97 14.21 -9.16 -19.30
CA GLU A 97 14.97 -8.54 -18.21
C GLU A 97 14.19 -8.51 -16.89
N ALA A 98 12.85 -8.62 -16.93
CA ALA A 98 11.97 -8.49 -15.78
C ALA A 98 12.34 -9.40 -14.58
N PRO A 99 12.71 -10.69 -14.75
CA PRO A 99 13.08 -11.55 -13.62
C PRO A 99 14.34 -11.08 -12.89
N ALA A 100 15.31 -10.49 -13.59
CA ALA A 100 16.51 -9.97 -12.96
C ALA A 100 16.22 -8.65 -12.23
N LYS A 101 15.44 -7.77 -12.86
CA LYS A 101 15.02 -6.48 -12.28
C LYS A 101 14.18 -6.68 -11.01
N VAL A 102 13.22 -7.60 -11.02
CA VAL A 102 12.37 -7.85 -9.85
C VAL A 102 13.15 -8.49 -8.69
N LYS A 103 14.12 -9.37 -8.96
CA LYS A 103 15.05 -9.88 -7.93
C LYS A 103 15.83 -8.74 -7.27
N ALA A 104 16.39 -7.84 -8.07
CA ALA A 104 17.14 -6.69 -7.55
C ALA A 104 16.25 -5.73 -6.74
N ALA A 105 15.03 -5.46 -7.23
CA ALA A 105 14.06 -4.62 -6.52
C ALA A 105 13.67 -5.23 -5.17
N LEU A 106 13.33 -6.53 -5.13
CA LEU A 106 12.99 -7.22 -3.89
C LEU A 106 14.16 -7.28 -2.92
N ALA A 107 15.39 -7.51 -3.40
CA ALA A 107 16.57 -7.50 -2.55
C ALA A 107 16.81 -6.14 -1.87
N ASP A 108 16.55 -5.02 -2.55
CA ASP A 108 16.63 -3.68 -1.94
C ASP A 108 15.45 -3.39 -1.00
N LEU A 109 14.22 -3.62 -1.46
CA LEU A 109 13.01 -3.35 -0.70
C LEU A 109 12.98 -4.16 0.61
N CYS A 110 13.33 -5.44 0.58
CA CYS A 110 13.30 -6.30 1.76
C CYS A 110 14.32 -5.88 2.83
N GLN A 111 15.45 -5.25 2.46
CA GLN A 111 16.43 -4.74 3.44
C GLN A 111 15.85 -3.65 4.34
N GLN A 112 14.89 -2.89 3.82
CA GLN A 112 14.21 -1.83 4.56
C GLN A 112 13.08 -2.36 5.45
N LYS A 113 12.82 -3.67 5.44
CA LYS A 113 11.79 -4.36 6.25
C LYS A 113 10.40 -3.71 6.18
N PRO A 114 9.85 -3.50 4.96
CA PRO A 114 8.50 -2.99 4.81
C PRO A 114 7.45 -3.92 5.40
N GLN A 115 6.29 -3.35 5.71
CA GLN A 115 5.14 -4.07 6.25
C GLN A 115 4.51 -5.02 5.22
N CYS A 116 4.65 -4.67 3.94
CA CYS A 116 4.34 -5.52 2.82
C CYS A 116 5.06 -5.03 1.55
N ILE A 117 5.08 -5.90 0.54
CA ILE A 117 5.34 -5.52 -0.84
C ILE A 117 4.00 -5.48 -1.58
N LEU A 118 3.61 -4.31 -2.08
CA LEU A 118 2.45 -4.07 -2.91
C LEU A 118 2.83 -4.19 -4.39
N HIS A 119 2.21 -5.14 -5.10
CA HIS A 119 2.34 -5.31 -6.53
C HIS A 119 1.08 -4.80 -7.24
N LEU A 120 1.20 -3.77 -8.08
CA LEU A 120 0.06 -3.03 -8.67
C LEU A 120 -0.51 -3.66 -9.95
N GLY A 121 -0.53 -5.00 -10.04
CA GLY A 121 -1.01 -5.72 -11.22
C GLY A 121 0.04 -5.94 -12.30
N ASP A 122 -0.34 -6.71 -13.32
CA ASP A 122 0.47 -7.10 -14.47
C ASP A 122 1.81 -7.78 -14.10
N ILE A 123 1.69 -8.88 -13.36
CA ILE A 123 2.83 -9.70 -12.91
C ILE A 123 3.56 -10.42 -14.07
N ILE A 124 2.83 -10.73 -15.13
CA ILE A 124 3.31 -11.31 -16.39
C ILE A 124 2.67 -10.60 -17.58
N ASN A 125 3.31 -10.69 -18.75
CA ASN A 125 2.72 -10.22 -20.00
C ASN A 125 1.82 -11.30 -20.63
N GLY A 126 2.21 -12.57 -20.49
CA GLY A 126 1.61 -13.71 -21.17
C GLY A 126 2.53 -14.25 -22.28
N GLY A 127 2.63 -15.57 -22.36
CA GLY A 127 3.49 -16.31 -23.28
C GLY A 127 2.76 -16.75 -24.55
N LYS A 128 3.48 -17.43 -25.46
CA LYS A 128 2.91 -17.86 -26.76
C LYS A 128 1.86 -18.98 -26.66
N THR A 129 1.86 -19.71 -25.53
CA THR A 129 0.94 -20.81 -25.26
C THR A 129 0.49 -20.74 -23.81
N GLU A 130 -0.64 -21.35 -23.49
CA GLU A 130 -1.15 -21.43 -22.11
C GLU A 130 -0.13 -22.04 -21.14
N GLU A 131 0.62 -23.06 -21.59
CA GLU A 131 1.68 -23.68 -20.80
C GLU A 131 2.85 -22.72 -20.56
N ALA A 132 3.27 -21.97 -21.58
CA ALA A 132 4.31 -20.95 -21.42
C ALA A 132 3.88 -19.87 -20.43
N THR A 133 2.66 -19.34 -20.56
CA THR A 133 2.09 -18.35 -19.65
C THR A 133 2.09 -18.85 -18.19
N LYS A 134 1.69 -20.10 -17.96
CA LYS A 134 1.72 -20.71 -16.62
C LYS A 134 3.15 -20.82 -16.05
N ASN A 135 4.11 -21.24 -16.88
CA ASN A 135 5.52 -21.36 -16.48
C ASN A 135 6.16 -20.00 -16.19
N GLU A 136 5.85 -18.99 -16.99
CA GLU A 136 6.30 -17.61 -16.80
C GLU A 136 5.75 -17.01 -15.51
N PHE A 137 4.45 -17.23 -15.26
CA PHE A 137 3.80 -16.83 -14.01
C PHE A 137 4.44 -17.51 -12.80
N GLU A 138 4.65 -18.83 -12.85
CA GLU A 138 5.25 -19.58 -11.75
C GLU A 138 6.69 -19.12 -11.47
N LEU A 139 7.47 -18.76 -12.50
CA LEU A 139 8.81 -18.22 -12.34
C LEU A 139 8.79 -16.92 -11.52
N ILE A 140 7.94 -15.96 -11.89
CA ILE A 140 7.86 -14.68 -11.17
C ILE A 140 7.30 -14.89 -9.75
N ALA A 141 6.23 -15.67 -9.59
CA ALA A 141 5.66 -15.99 -8.28
C ALA A 141 6.71 -16.63 -7.34
N THR A 142 7.52 -17.57 -7.85
CA THR A 142 8.60 -18.20 -7.08
C THR A 142 9.69 -17.20 -6.68
N ILE A 143 10.01 -16.22 -7.53
CA ILE A 143 10.97 -15.16 -7.19
C ILE A 143 10.44 -14.32 -6.01
N PHE A 144 9.17 -13.93 -6.03
CA PHE A 144 8.53 -13.24 -4.91
C PHE A 144 8.56 -14.10 -3.65
N ASP A 145 8.05 -15.34 -3.72
CA ASP A 145 8.01 -16.25 -2.57
C ASP A 145 9.37 -16.39 -1.90
N LYS A 146 10.44 -16.59 -2.67
CA LYS A 146 11.80 -16.73 -2.13
C LYS A 146 12.21 -15.53 -1.29
N HIS A 147 12.11 -14.32 -1.83
CA HIS A 147 12.58 -13.11 -1.12
C HIS A 147 11.67 -12.77 0.07
N LEU A 148 10.37 -12.93 -0.11
CA LEU A 148 9.36 -12.58 0.89
C LEU A 148 9.36 -13.55 2.08
N VAL A 149 9.53 -14.86 1.84
CA VAL A 149 9.67 -15.86 2.90
C VAL A 149 10.98 -15.64 3.67
N GLU A 150 12.09 -15.43 2.97
CA GLU A 150 13.40 -15.17 3.60
C GLU A 150 13.38 -13.92 4.48
N ALA A 151 12.73 -12.85 4.01
CA ALA A 151 12.62 -11.59 4.74
C ALA A 151 11.46 -11.54 5.76
N ASN A 152 10.57 -12.55 5.77
CA ASN A 152 9.30 -12.55 6.52
C ASN A 152 8.44 -11.30 6.25
N ILE A 153 8.28 -10.95 4.97
CA ILE A 153 7.48 -9.80 4.50
C ILE A 153 6.33 -10.33 3.65
N PRO A 154 5.06 -9.99 3.95
CA PRO A 154 3.94 -10.43 3.14
C PRO A 154 3.82 -9.62 1.84
N ALA A 155 3.31 -10.26 0.78
CA ALA A 155 2.86 -9.54 -0.42
C ALA A 155 1.40 -9.08 -0.31
N VAL A 156 1.07 -8.05 -1.08
CA VAL A 156 -0.28 -7.62 -1.42
C VAL A 156 -0.32 -7.48 -2.93
N TYR A 157 -1.20 -8.22 -3.60
CA TYR A 157 -1.30 -8.22 -5.06
C TYR A 157 -2.60 -7.56 -5.50
N VAL A 158 -2.48 -6.65 -6.46
CA VAL A 158 -3.58 -6.13 -7.28
C VAL A 158 -3.66 -6.97 -8.54
N ILE A 159 -4.87 -7.20 -9.06
CA ILE A 159 -5.09 -7.89 -10.35
C ILE A 159 -5.01 -6.85 -11.46
N GLY A 160 -4.12 -7.06 -12.43
CA GLY A 160 -4.04 -6.26 -13.66
C GLY A 160 -4.59 -7.03 -14.86
N ASN A 161 -4.77 -6.34 -15.98
CA ASN A 161 -5.42 -6.92 -17.15
C ASN A 161 -4.57 -8.04 -17.79
N HIS A 162 -3.24 -7.90 -17.83
CA HIS A 162 -2.35 -8.99 -18.29
C HIS A 162 -2.25 -10.15 -17.29
N CYS A 163 -2.58 -9.94 -16.00
CA CYS A 163 -2.66 -11.06 -15.06
C CYS A 163 -3.75 -12.07 -15.46
N LEU A 164 -4.76 -11.66 -16.23
CA LEU A 164 -5.84 -12.55 -16.65
C LEU A 164 -5.41 -13.56 -17.73
N GLU A 165 -4.24 -13.38 -18.35
CA GLU A 165 -3.67 -14.35 -19.30
C GLU A 165 -3.43 -15.73 -18.66
N VAL A 166 -3.11 -15.79 -17.36
CA VAL A 166 -2.98 -17.08 -16.63
C VAL A 166 -4.31 -17.58 -16.05
N GLY A 167 -5.37 -16.77 -16.15
CA GLY A 167 -6.68 -16.99 -15.57
C GLY A 167 -6.76 -16.54 -14.11
N ARG A 168 -7.81 -15.80 -13.77
CA ARG A 168 -8.11 -15.23 -12.44
C ARG A 168 -8.10 -16.26 -11.34
N ALA A 169 -8.77 -17.40 -11.54
CA ALA A 169 -8.82 -18.46 -10.53
C ALA A 169 -7.42 -19.02 -10.23
N THR A 170 -6.60 -19.23 -11.27
CA THR A 170 -5.21 -19.69 -11.13
C THR A 170 -4.37 -18.66 -10.40
N LEU A 171 -4.44 -17.40 -10.84
CA LEU A 171 -3.73 -16.25 -10.28
C LEU A 171 -4.04 -16.09 -8.78
N MET A 172 -5.33 -15.96 -8.44
CA MET A 172 -5.77 -15.69 -7.07
C MET A 172 -5.41 -16.83 -6.14
N ASN A 173 -5.60 -18.08 -6.56
CA ASN A 173 -5.24 -19.24 -5.75
C ASN A 173 -3.72 -19.35 -5.52
N ARG A 174 -2.89 -19.06 -6.54
CA ARG A 174 -1.43 -19.14 -6.43
C ARG A 174 -0.84 -18.02 -5.59
N LEU A 175 -1.34 -16.79 -5.75
CA LEU A 175 -0.87 -15.60 -5.02
C LEU A 175 -1.58 -15.36 -3.69
N LYS A 176 -2.56 -16.20 -3.35
CA LYS A 176 -3.40 -16.09 -2.14
C LYS A 176 -4.13 -14.76 -2.05
N ILE A 177 -4.62 -14.27 -3.19
CA ILE A 177 -5.48 -13.08 -3.25
C ILE A 177 -6.85 -13.47 -2.67
N PRO A 178 -7.36 -12.75 -1.65
CA PRO A 178 -8.67 -13.02 -1.09
C PRO A 178 -9.79 -12.90 -2.13
N GLU A 179 -10.74 -13.83 -2.09
CA GLU A 179 -12.02 -13.68 -2.79
C GLU A 179 -12.77 -12.46 -2.25
N PRO A 180 -13.40 -11.63 -3.11
CA PRO A 180 -13.61 -11.83 -4.56
C PRO A 180 -12.53 -11.23 -5.48
N GLY A 181 -11.37 -10.82 -4.96
CA GLY A 181 -10.30 -10.14 -5.71
C GLY A 181 -10.01 -8.72 -5.21
N TYR A 182 -10.92 -8.16 -4.40
CA TYR A 182 -10.79 -6.88 -3.71
C TYR A 182 -10.98 -7.07 -2.20
N PHE A 183 -10.21 -6.34 -1.39
CA PHE A 183 -10.16 -6.53 0.06
C PHE A 183 -9.51 -5.33 0.76
N THR A 184 -9.61 -5.29 2.09
CA THR A 184 -8.89 -4.31 2.90
C THR A 184 -7.86 -4.98 3.79
N ARG A 185 -6.79 -4.24 4.09
CA ARG A 185 -5.77 -4.64 5.05
C ARG A 185 -5.50 -3.48 5.99
N GLN A 186 -5.57 -3.76 7.28
CA GLN A 186 -5.17 -2.80 8.27
C GLN A 186 -3.65 -2.62 8.26
N LEU A 187 -3.24 -1.36 8.23
CA LEU A 187 -1.87 -0.93 8.40
C LEU A 187 -1.74 -0.31 9.80
N PRO A 188 -0.57 -0.38 10.44
CA PRO A 188 -0.34 0.27 11.72
C PRO A 188 -0.58 1.79 11.69
N HIS A 189 -0.92 2.36 12.86
CA HIS A 189 -1.14 3.80 13.09
C HIS A 189 -2.30 4.37 12.28
N ASP A 190 -3.45 3.72 12.38
CA ASP A 190 -4.71 4.22 11.83
C ASP A 190 -4.65 4.42 10.31
N TRP A 191 -3.92 3.55 9.61
CA TRP A 191 -3.93 3.49 8.14
C TRP A 191 -4.62 2.23 7.66
N ARG A 192 -5.33 2.34 6.53
CA ARG A 192 -5.97 1.23 5.85
C ARG A 192 -5.53 1.21 4.40
N LEU A 193 -5.13 0.03 3.94
CA LEU A 193 -4.96 -0.25 2.51
C LEU A 193 -6.25 -0.87 1.97
N VAL A 194 -6.85 -0.23 0.98
CA VAL A 194 -8.00 -0.74 0.23
C VAL A 194 -7.50 -1.19 -1.13
N VAL A 195 -7.62 -2.49 -1.42
CA VAL A 195 -7.24 -3.07 -2.71
C VAL A 195 -8.50 -3.26 -3.55
N LEU A 196 -8.50 -2.67 -4.74
CA LEU A 196 -9.57 -2.78 -5.73
C LEU A 196 -9.19 -3.75 -6.83
N ASP A 197 -10.20 -4.40 -7.39
CA ASP A 197 -10.09 -5.14 -8.64
C ASP A 197 -10.77 -4.34 -9.76
N THR A 198 -9.97 -3.55 -10.48
CA THR A 198 -10.41 -2.79 -11.65
C THR A 198 -10.51 -3.63 -12.92
N THR A 199 -10.41 -4.95 -12.81
CA THR A 199 -10.65 -5.89 -13.91
C THR A 199 -11.98 -6.66 -13.74
N GLU A 200 -12.72 -6.39 -12.66
CA GLU A 200 -13.96 -7.10 -12.33
C GLU A 200 -15.03 -6.94 -13.43
N ILE A 201 -15.26 -5.70 -13.87
CA ILE A 201 -15.96 -5.42 -15.13
C ILE A 201 -14.93 -4.91 -16.14
N SER A 202 -14.65 -5.67 -17.21
CA SER A 202 -13.57 -5.35 -18.15
C SER A 202 -13.85 -6.00 -19.50
N GLY A 203 -13.31 -5.40 -20.58
CA GLY A 203 -13.34 -5.97 -21.92
C GLY A 203 -12.49 -7.24 -22.04
N GLN A 204 -11.53 -7.42 -21.14
CA GLN A 204 -10.68 -8.61 -21.01
C GLN A 204 -11.08 -9.51 -19.83
N SER A 205 -12.26 -9.29 -19.24
CA SER A 205 -12.70 -10.10 -18.11
C SER A 205 -12.83 -11.58 -18.49
N ASP A 206 -12.25 -12.45 -17.66
CA ASP A 206 -12.25 -13.90 -17.85
C ASP A 206 -13.39 -14.61 -17.09
N TYR A 207 -14.35 -13.84 -16.55
CA TYR A 207 -15.54 -14.41 -15.94
C TYR A 207 -16.39 -15.15 -17.00
N PRO A 208 -17.04 -16.28 -16.63
CA PRO A 208 -17.94 -16.99 -17.53
C PRO A 208 -19.05 -16.11 -18.11
N SER A 209 -19.45 -16.35 -19.35
CA SER A 209 -20.42 -15.51 -20.07
C SER A 209 -21.81 -15.46 -19.44
N ASP A 210 -22.15 -16.43 -18.58
CA ASP A 210 -23.41 -16.49 -17.84
C ASP A 210 -23.34 -15.83 -16.45
N SER A 211 -22.15 -15.44 -15.99
CA SER A 211 -21.92 -14.74 -14.73
C SER A 211 -22.57 -13.35 -14.71
N TRP A 212 -22.80 -12.83 -13.51
CA TRP A 212 -23.32 -11.47 -13.35
C TRP A 212 -22.27 -10.42 -13.69
N GLN A 213 -20.98 -10.69 -13.43
CA GLN A 213 -19.87 -9.79 -13.77
C GLN A 213 -19.78 -9.57 -15.27
N TYR A 214 -19.80 -10.65 -16.05
CA TYR A 214 -19.75 -10.57 -17.51
C TYR A 214 -20.94 -9.81 -18.09
N LYS A 215 -22.15 -10.08 -17.59
CA LYS A 215 -23.37 -9.37 -18.01
C LYS A 215 -23.30 -7.88 -17.68
N GLU A 216 -22.85 -7.53 -16.48
CA GLU A 216 -22.71 -6.14 -16.06
C GLU A 216 -21.62 -5.40 -16.87
N ALA A 217 -20.50 -6.07 -17.18
CA ALA A 217 -19.47 -5.51 -18.06
C ALA A 217 -20.03 -5.19 -19.45
N LEU A 218 -20.77 -6.13 -20.07
CA LEU A 218 -21.41 -5.89 -21.38
C LEU A 218 -22.47 -4.78 -21.32
N GLU A 219 -23.25 -4.70 -20.26
CA GLU A 219 -24.22 -3.61 -20.07
C GLU A 219 -23.51 -2.26 -19.95
N TYR A 220 -22.42 -2.20 -19.18
CA TYR A 220 -21.65 -0.98 -18.99
C TYR A 220 -20.98 -0.52 -20.29
N GLU A 221 -20.35 -1.43 -21.04
CA GLU A 221 -19.72 -1.16 -22.33
C GLU A 221 -20.74 -0.69 -23.38
N ARG A 222 -21.93 -1.28 -23.43
CA ARG A 222 -23.02 -0.84 -24.33
C ARG A 222 -23.52 0.56 -24.00
N ALA A 223 -23.54 0.92 -22.72
CA ALA A 223 -23.97 2.24 -22.27
C ALA A 223 -22.88 3.31 -22.47
N HIS A 224 -21.61 2.90 -22.47
CA HIS A 224 -20.43 3.77 -22.56
C HIS A 224 -19.49 3.26 -23.67
N PRO A 225 -19.87 3.38 -24.95
CA PRO A 225 -19.06 2.86 -26.04
C PRO A 225 -17.76 3.66 -26.17
N LEU A 226 -16.66 2.96 -26.49
CA LEU A 226 -15.37 3.58 -26.82
C LEU A 226 -15.56 4.70 -27.86
N SER A 227 -15.16 5.91 -27.47
CA SER A 227 -15.27 7.10 -28.29
C SER A 227 -14.22 8.12 -27.89
N GLU A 228 -14.05 9.18 -28.67
CA GLU A 228 -13.16 10.30 -28.29
C GLU A 228 -13.55 10.95 -26.95
N LYS A 229 -14.82 10.84 -26.54
CA LYS A 229 -15.32 11.38 -25.27
C LYS A 229 -15.13 10.41 -24.09
N GLU A 230 -14.97 9.13 -24.39
CA GLU A 230 -14.76 8.06 -23.42
C GLU A 230 -13.57 7.18 -23.83
N PRO A 231 -12.36 7.78 -23.96
CA PRO A 231 -11.18 7.06 -24.44
C PRO A 231 -10.75 5.95 -23.47
N GLN A 232 -11.15 6.03 -22.20
CA GLN A 232 -10.89 5.02 -21.19
C GLN A 232 -11.67 3.72 -21.40
N MET A 233 -12.70 3.71 -22.25
CA MET A 233 -13.50 2.51 -22.54
C MET A 233 -12.77 1.54 -23.49
N SER A 234 -11.44 1.58 -23.47
CA SER A 234 -10.59 0.68 -24.24
C SER A 234 -10.70 -0.76 -23.70
N PRO A 235 -10.57 -1.78 -24.56
CA PRO A 235 -10.81 -3.18 -24.18
C PRO A 235 -9.81 -3.72 -23.15
N TRP A 236 -8.61 -3.13 -23.07
CA TRP A 236 -7.60 -3.47 -22.08
C TRP A 236 -7.83 -2.84 -20.70
N ASN A 237 -8.87 -2.01 -20.56
CA ASN A 237 -9.27 -1.41 -19.28
C ASN A 237 -10.40 -2.18 -18.62
N GLY A 238 -10.75 -1.75 -17.42
CA GLY A 238 -11.94 -2.17 -16.72
C GLY A 238 -12.34 -1.17 -15.64
N GLY A 239 -13.31 -1.54 -14.84
CA GLY A 239 -13.86 -0.74 -13.75
C GLY A 239 -14.34 -1.60 -12.59
N LEU A 240 -15.03 -0.95 -11.66
CA LEU A 240 -15.64 -1.61 -10.52
C LEU A 240 -17.11 -1.94 -10.83
N SER A 241 -17.58 -3.13 -10.51
CA SER A 241 -19.01 -3.42 -10.54
C SER A 241 -19.78 -2.54 -9.54
N LYS A 242 -21.11 -2.46 -9.70
CA LYS A 242 -22.01 -1.86 -8.69
C LYS A 242 -21.80 -2.47 -7.30
N LYS A 243 -21.53 -3.78 -7.23
CA LYS A 243 -21.28 -4.48 -5.97
C LYS A 243 -19.99 -3.99 -5.31
N GLN A 244 -18.89 -3.91 -6.06
CA GLN A 244 -17.61 -3.44 -5.55
C GLN A 244 -17.64 -1.93 -5.23
N MET A 245 -18.36 -1.11 -6.01
CA MET A 245 -18.62 0.30 -5.69
C MET A 245 -19.36 0.45 -4.35
N GLY A 246 -20.40 -0.35 -4.13
CA GLY A 246 -21.12 -0.36 -2.85
C GLY A 246 -20.25 -0.81 -1.67
N TRP A 247 -19.38 -1.79 -1.90
CA TRP A 247 -18.40 -2.24 -0.91
C TRP A 247 -17.37 -1.15 -0.57
N LEU A 248 -16.74 -0.52 -1.57
CA LEU A 248 -15.77 0.56 -1.38
C LEU A 248 -16.36 1.71 -0.55
N LYS A 249 -17.60 2.10 -0.86
CA LYS A 249 -18.32 3.12 -0.08
C LYS A 249 -18.43 2.77 1.41
N ASN A 250 -18.65 1.50 1.73
CA ASN A 250 -18.74 1.04 3.11
C ASN A 250 -17.37 0.98 3.78
N GLU A 251 -16.31 0.61 3.07
CA GLU A 251 -14.94 0.61 3.59
C GLU A 251 -14.47 2.04 3.93
N LEU A 252 -14.75 3.01 3.05
CA LEU A 252 -14.47 4.42 3.31
C LEU A 252 -15.20 4.92 4.57
N ARG A 253 -16.50 4.63 4.70
CA ARG A 253 -17.27 4.97 5.91
C ARG A 253 -16.74 4.30 7.18
N THR A 254 -16.27 3.07 7.05
CA THR A 254 -15.69 2.32 8.18
C THR A 254 -14.38 2.96 8.62
N ALA A 255 -13.52 3.36 7.68
CA ALA A 255 -12.30 4.10 7.97
C ALA A 255 -12.61 5.46 8.62
N GLU A 256 -13.61 6.18 8.12
CA GLU A 256 -14.05 7.46 8.70
C GLU A 256 -14.49 7.32 10.16
N ALA A 257 -15.32 6.30 10.44
CA ALA A 257 -15.78 6.02 11.80
C ALA A 257 -14.64 5.60 12.74
N ALA A 258 -13.58 5.00 12.20
CA ALA A 258 -12.40 4.58 12.95
C ALA A 258 -11.33 5.68 13.05
N GLY A 259 -11.50 6.83 12.37
CA GLY A 259 -10.48 7.87 12.29
C GLY A 259 -9.24 7.46 11.47
N GLU A 260 -9.38 6.46 10.61
CA GLU A 260 -8.30 5.92 9.80
C GLU A 260 -8.09 6.73 8.51
N LYS A 261 -6.86 6.72 7.99
CA LYS A 261 -6.49 7.22 6.67
C LYS A 261 -6.40 6.09 5.67
N VAL A 262 -6.80 6.34 4.43
CA VAL A 262 -6.97 5.32 3.39
C VAL A 262 -6.01 5.56 2.24
N ILE A 263 -5.23 4.53 1.94
CA ILE A 263 -4.55 4.33 0.66
C ILE A 263 -5.38 3.35 -0.14
N VAL A 264 -5.73 3.73 -1.37
CA VAL A 264 -6.34 2.82 -2.34
C VAL A 264 -5.25 2.30 -3.28
N ALA A 265 -5.27 1.00 -3.59
CA ALA A 265 -4.44 0.39 -4.60
C ALA A 265 -5.32 -0.26 -5.66
N CYS A 266 -5.07 0.05 -6.93
CA CYS A 266 -5.78 -0.49 -8.07
C CYS A 266 -4.83 -0.65 -9.27
N HIS A 267 -5.26 -1.29 -10.35
CA HIS A 267 -4.43 -1.40 -11.55
C HIS A 267 -4.71 -0.24 -12.51
N HIS A 268 -5.97 -0.06 -12.90
CA HIS A 268 -6.41 1.08 -13.71
C HIS A 268 -6.60 2.31 -12.82
N GLN A 269 -5.91 3.40 -13.12
CA GLN A 269 -5.98 4.64 -12.34
C GLN A 269 -7.38 5.25 -12.42
N PHE A 270 -7.91 5.77 -11.31
CA PHE A 270 -9.15 6.56 -11.33
C PHE A 270 -8.93 8.05 -11.11
N GLY A 271 -7.76 8.45 -10.64
CA GLY A 271 -7.39 9.85 -10.48
C GLY A 271 -7.05 10.54 -11.80
N PHE A 272 -7.94 11.41 -12.26
CA PHE A 272 -7.74 12.22 -13.46
C PHE A 272 -6.45 13.04 -13.39
N GLY A 273 -5.70 13.06 -14.49
CA GLY A 273 -4.40 13.72 -14.59
C GLY A 273 -3.22 12.91 -14.05
N ALA A 274 -3.46 11.81 -13.33
CA ALA A 274 -2.39 10.91 -12.87
C ALA A 274 -2.08 9.77 -13.84
N ALA A 275 -2.82 9.65 -14.94
CA ALA A 275 -2.57 8.75 -16.06
C ALA A 275 -3.15 9.38 -17.34
N ARG A 276 -2.76 8.86 -18.50
CA ARG A 276 -3.42 9.18 -19.78
C ARG A 276 -4.88 8.76 -19.71
N GLU A 277 -5.78 9.56 -20.29
CA GLU A 277 -7.22 9.29 -20.21
C GLU A 277 -7.61 7.93 -20.81
N THR A 278 -6.88 7.45 -21.82
CA THR A 278 -7.05 6.11 -22.41
C THR A 278 -6.72 4.96 -21.45
N HIS A 279 -6.10 5.22 -20.31
CA HIS A 279 -5.62 4.23 -19.34
C HIS A 279 -6.32 4.36 -17.96
N LEU A 280 -7.37 5.19 -17.88
CA LEU A 280 -8.18 5.30 -16.67
C LEU A 280 -9.15 4.11 -16.55
N ALA A 281 -9.62 3.85 -15.33
CA ALA A 281 -10.71 2.90 -15.09
C ALA A 281 -11.99 3.34 -15.84
N TRP A 282 -12.80 2.40 -16.31
CA TRP A 282 -14.05 2.66 -17.06
C TRP A 282 -14.95 3.68 -16.36
N ASN A 283 -15.25 3.44 -15.08
CA ASN A 283 -16.04 4.29 -14.20
C ASN A 283 -15.17 5.17 -13.27
N TRP A 284 -14.04 5.69 -13.77
CA TRP A 284 -13.11 6.49 -12.96
C TRP A 284 -13.76 7.72 -12.31
N LYS A 285 -14.73 8.36 -12.99
CA LYS A 285 -15.40 9.57 -12.49
C LYS A 285 -16.15 9.28 -11.20
N GLU A 286 -16.91 8.19 -11.18
CA GLU A 286 -17.69 7.75 -10.02
C GLU A 286 -16.77 7.32 -8.87
N ILE A 287 -15.70 6.58 -9.17
CA ILE A 287 -14.72 6.15 -8.15
C ILE A 287 -14.02 7.37 -7.55
N GLN A 288 -13.52 8.29 -8.39
CA GLN A 288 -12.84 9.50 -7.94
C GLN A 288 -13.75 10.36 -7.05
N SER A 289 -14.99 10.63 -7.49
CA SER A 289 -15.93 11.42 -6.68
C SER A 289 -16.14 10.80 -5.30
N MET A 290 -16.39 9.49 -5.25
CA MET A 290 -16.61 8.77 -4.00
C MET A 290 -15.40 8.84 -3.05
N CYS A 291 -14.20 8.62 -3.56
CA CYS A 291 -12.97 8.71 -2.75
C CYS A 291 -12.66 10.15 -2.33
N VAL A 292 -12.82 11.13 -3.24
CA VAL A 292 -12.55 12.54 -2.96
C VAL A 292 -13.58 13.17 -2.00
N GLU A 293 -14.76 12.59 -1.84
CA GLU A 293 -15.72 13.02 -0.81
C GLU A 293 -15.38 12.48 0.60
N SER A 294 -14.71 11.34 0.70
CA SER A 294 -14.38 10.71 2.00
C SER A 294 -13.20 11.41 2.71
N PRO A 295 -13.35 11.97 3.93
CA PRO A 295 -12.22 12.61 4.63
C PRO A 295 -11.09 11.65 4.98
N SER A 296 -11.34 10.33 5.01
CA SER A 296 -10.30 9.32 5.23
C SER A 296 -9.41 9.06 4.02
N PHE A 297 -9.87 9.30 2.79
CA PHE A 297 -9.08 9.02 1.60
C PHE A 297 -7.93 10.01 1.40
N CYS A 298 -6.71 9.48 1.22
CA CYS A 298 -5.48 10.28 1.06
C CYS A 298 -4.79 10.05 -0.29
N LEU A 299 -4.66 8.79 -0.74
CA LEU A 299 -3.84 8.43 -1.89
C LEU A 299 -4.45 7.26 -2.65
N VAL A 300 -4.42 7.31 -3.99
CA VAL A 300 -4.52 6.13 -4.84
C VAL A 300 -3.18 5.84 -5.52
N LEU A 301 -2.74 4.58 -5.45
CA LEU A 301 -1.62 4.01 -6.18
C LEU A 301 -2.13 3.10 -7.29
N ALA A 302 -1.64 3.32 -8.52
CA ALA A 302 -1.98 2.52 -9.69
C ALA A 302 -0.76 2.14 -10.53
N GLY A 303 -0.90 1.11 -11.38
CA GLY A 303 0.05 0.74 -12.42
C GLY A 303 -0.52 1.06 -13.81
N HIS A 304 -0.40 0.13 -14.75
CA HIS A 304 -1.08 0.13 -16.06
C HIS A 304 -0.59 1.17 -17.07
N ASP A 305 -0.57 2.46 -16.71
CA ASP A 305 0.08 3.49 -17.53
C ASP A 305 1.58 3.53 -17.22
N HIS A 306 2.36 2.76 -17.97
CA HIS A 306 3.79 2.52 -17.69
C HIS A 306 4.67 3.79 -17.62
N ILE A 307 4.23 4.89 -18.24
CA ILE A 307 4.91 6.20 -18.16
C ILE A 307 4.86 6.76 -16.73
N GLY A 308 3.89 6.29 -15.94
CA GLY A 308 3.54 6.81 -14.63
C GLY A 308 2.88 8.18 -14.72
N GLY A 309 2.51 8.71 -13.55
CA GLY A 309 1.85 10.00 -13.49
C GLY A 309 1.49 10.41 -12.07
N TYR A 310 0.98 11.63 -11.95
CA TYR A 310 0.60 12.19 -10.66
C TYR A 310 -0.38 13.34 -10.82
N ALA A 311 -1.35 13.38 -9.92
CA ALA A 311 -2.24 14.52 -9.75
C ALA A 311 -2.63 14.72 -8.29
N GLU A 312 -2.90 15.97 -7.95
CA GLU A 312 -3.75 16.30 -6.81
C GLU A 312 -5.20 16.35 -7.32
N ILE A 313 -6.04 15.46 -6.81
CA ILE A 313 -7.36 15.16 -7.39
C ILE A 313 -8.53 15.75 -6.60
N SER A 314 -8.23 16.60 -5.61
CA SER A 314 -9.20 17.32 -4.80
C SER A 314 -8.99 18.83 -4.95
N PRO A 315 -10.05 19.63 -5.17
CA PRO A 315 -9.93 21.09 -5.20
C PRO A 315 -9.57 21.68 -3.82
N LEU A 316 -9.77 20.92 -2.74
CA LEU A 316 -9.37 21.30 -1.38
C LEU A 316 -7.93 20.90 -1.05
N GLY A 317 -7.24 20.24 -2.00
CA GLY A 317 -5.92 19.65 -1.86
C GLY A 317 -5.89 18.38 -1.00
N LYS A 318 -4.67 17.90 -0.72
CA LYS A 318 -4.34 16.78 0.19
C LYS A 318 -4.86 15.39 -0.21
N LYS A 319 -5.36 15.24 -1.44
CA LYS A 319 -5.79 13.95 -2.00
C LYS A 319 -5.07 13.70 -3.31
N TYR A 320 -4.37 12.59 -3.38
CA TYR A 320 -3.37 12.35 -4.39
C TYR A 320 -3.68 11.11 -5.21
N ALA A 321 -3.31 11.15 -6.47
CA ALA A 321 -3.25 9.99 -7.34
C ALA A 321 -1.83 9.86 -7.87
N VAL A 322 -1.27 8.66 -7.78
CA VAL A 322 0.07 8.33 -8.29
C VAL A 322 -0.04 7.06 -9.11
N THR A 323 0.42 7.15 -10.35
CA THR A 323 0.61 5.98 -11.21
C THR A 323 2.10 5.68 -11.26
N VAL A 324 2.46 4.45 -10.87
CA VAL A 324 3.84 3.98 -10.74
C VAL A 324 4.32 3.49 -12.09
N GLN A 325 5.54 3.88 -12.47
CA GLN A 325 6.16 3.48 -13.72
C GLN A 325 6.31 1.96 -13.81
N GLY A 326 6.03 1.42 -14.99
CA GLY A 326 6.09 -0.02 -15.24
C GLY A 326 7.53 -0.54 -15.27
N LEU A 327 7.80 -1.63 -14.56
CA LEU A 327 9.13 -2.24 -14.50
C LEU A 327 9.59 -2.77 -15.86
N VAL A 328 8.66 -3.26 -16.66
CA VAL A 328 8.94 -3.78 -18.01
C VAL A 328 9.52 -2.70 -18.95
N GLU A 329 9.18 -1.43 -18.79
CA GLU A 329 9.69 -0.34 -19.64
C GLU A 329 10.97 0.32 -19.10
N ALA A 330 11.43 -0.07 -17.90
CA ALA A 330 12.65 0.47 -17.31
C ALA A 330 13.87 0.17 -18.22
N PRO A 331 14.75 1.16 -18.51
CA PRO A 331 15.94 0.95 -19.34
C PRO A 331 16.83 -0.21 -18.89
N THR A 332 17.58 -0.81 -19.81
CA THR A 332 18.69 -1.72 -19.47
C THR A 332 19.62 -1.01 -18.48
N ASP A 333 20.07 -1.72 -17.45
CA ASP A 333 20.83 -1.20 -16.29
C ASP A 333 20.06 -0.25 -15.35
N SER A 334 18.74 -0.15 -15.49
CA SER A 334 17.83 0.57 -14.58
C SER A 334 16.72 -0.36 -14.06
N ASN A 335 15.87 0.18 -13.18
CA ASN A 335 14.76 -0.52 -12.52
C ASN A 335 13.53 0.40 -12.37
N ALA A 336 12.41 -0.11 -11.88
CA ALA A 336 11.25 0.70 -11.51
C ALA A 336 10.56 0.09 -10.27
N TYR A 337 10.76 0.72 -9.11
CA TYR A 337 10.07 0.39 -7.86
C TYR A 337 10.18 1.57 -6.90
N ALA A 338 9.41 1.55 -5.81
CA ALA A 338 9.48 2.59 -4.80
C ALA A 338 9.33 2.05 -3.37
N MET A 339 9.85 2.81 -2.42
CA MET A 339 9.47 2.69 -1.01
C MET A 339 8.50 3.80 -0.65
N LEU A 340 7.28 3.44 -0.28
CA LEU A 340 6.30 4.36 0.29
C LEU A 340 6.51 4.47 1.79
N LYS A 341 6.68 5.69 2.30
CA LYS A 341 6.80 6.02 3.72
C LYS A 341 5.61 6.84 4.15
N VAL A 342 4.83 6.29 5.06
CA VAL A 342 3.59 6.90 5.51
C VAL A 342 3.75 7.45 6.92
N PHE A 343 3.34 8.70 7.11
CA PHE A 343 3.39 9.46 8.35
C PHE A 343 2.02 10.08 8.68
N ASP A 344 1.91 10.74 9.83
CA ASP A 344 0.67 11.40 10.24
C ASP A 344 0.38 12.66 9.41
N ASP A 345 1.41 13.37 8.97
CA ASP A 345 1.28 14.65 8.27
C ASP A 345 1.60 14.56 6.77
N ARG A 346 2.12 13.42 6.31
CA ARG A 346 2.60 13.28 4.93
C ARG A 346 2.79 11.85 4.47
N ILE A 347 2.97 11.70 3.17
CA ILE A 347 3.40 10.49 2.49
C ILE A 347 4.66 10.82 1.68
N GLU A 348 5.70 10.02 1.79
CA GLU A 348 6.90 10.13 0.96
C GLU A 348 7.01 8.89 0.06
N ILE A 349 7.23 9.09 -1.22
CA ILE A 349 7.49 8.05 -2.21
C ILE A 349 8.96 8.18 -2.58
N GLU A 350 9.77 7.21 -2.18
CA GLU A 350 11.17 7.12 -2.59
C GLU A 350 11.29 6.16 -3.77
N GLY A 351 11.22 6.73 -4.97
CA GLY A 351 11.34 5.99 -6.22
C GLY A 351 12.79 5.62 -6.55
N LYS A 352 12.96 4.46 -7.20
CA LYS A 352 14.23 3.93 -7.69
C LYS A 352 14.13 3.71 -9.20
N GLY A 353 15.24 4.00 -9.88
CA GLY A 353 15.31 3.96 -11.34
C GLY A 353 14.35 4.95 -11.98
N THR A 354 13.36 4.48 -12.74
CA THR A 354 12.41 5.35 -13.45
C THR A 354 11.28 5.88 -12.56
N VAL A 355 11.07 5.35 -11.36
CA VAL A 355 9.98 5.82 -10.49
C VAL A 355 10.30 7.19 -9.90
N THR A 356 9.41 8.15 -10.10
CA THR A 356 9.59 9.52 -9.60
C THR A 356 9.35 9.60 -8.10
N SER A 357 10.32 10.14 -7.35
CA SER A 357 10.16 10.40 -5.91
C SER A 357 9.22 11.57 -5.63
N ARG A 358 8.43 11.48 -4.55
CA ARG A 358 7.41 12.50 -4.19
C ARG A 358 7.31 12.69 -2.68
N LYS A 359 6.85 13.87 -2.27
CA LYS A 359 6.46 14.19 -0.90
C LYS A 359 5.09 14.86 -0.94
N LEU A 360 4.12 14.25 -0.27
CA LEU A 360 2.70 14.61 -0.33
C LEU A 360 2.24 14.99 1.07
N SER A 361 1.65 16.17 1.26
CA SER A 361 1.20 16.67 2.57
C SER A 361 -0.26 16.32 2.82
N LEU A 362 -0.61 15.88 4.04
CA LEU A 362 -1.98 15.47 4.41
C LEU A 362 -2.72 16.54 5.19
#